data_AF-A0A7X7Y8U6-F1
#
_entry.id   AF-A0A7X7Y8U6-F1
#
_cell.length_a   1.000
_cell.length_b   1.000
_cell.length_c   1.000
_cell.angle_alpha   90.00
_cell.angle_beta   90.00
_cell.angle_gamma   90.00
#
_symmetry.space_group_name_H-M   'P 1'
#
loop_
_entity.id
_entity.type
_entity.pdbx_description
1 polymer ?
#
loop_
_entity_poly.entity_id
_entity_poly.type
_entity_poly.pdbx_seq_one_letter_code
_entity_poly.pdbx_strand_id
1 'polypeptide(L)'
;MTAFVLMGVFSGALLAYAATKPTAQFRKKLILHYEEHARQESEEQFIQSLVRDRKQWIKSISLIRKPFRNEVNIAVETGAFILAMVGVFNAVVQFDRYFRSTFQGEVVIVALAAVAAFLPVQWILGSRIEKDMEAVFTELKRAVEAGQLKSYMEEAKKRW
;
A
#
# COMPACT_ATOMS: atom_id res chain seq x y z
N MET A 1 -22.98 -9.97 18.34
CA MET A 1 -22.17 -11.04 17.69
C MET A 1 -21.91 -10.74 16.21
N THR A 2 -22.90 -10.23 15.46
CA THR A 2 -22.78 -9.77 14.06
C THR A 2 -21.77 -8.63 13.85
N ALA A 3 -21.66 -7.67 14.77
CA ALA A 3 -20.71 -6.55 14.65
C ALA A 3 -19.24 -7.00 14.63
N PHE A 4 -18.85 -7.99 15.45
CA PHE A 4 -17.48 -8.53 15.47
C PHE A 4 -17.12 -9.27 14.18
N VAL A 5 -18.08 -9.98 13.58
CA VAL A 5 -17.91 -10.66 12.29
C VAL A 5 -17.76 -9.63 11.16
N LEU A 6 -18.58 -8.57 11.16
CA LEU A 6 -18.47 -7.48 10.18
C LEU A 6 -17.16 -6.72 10.31
N MET A 7 -16.66 -6.49 11.53
CA MET A 7 -15.32 -5.93 11.77
C MET A 7 -14.23 -6.81 11.15
N GLY A 8 -14.26 -8.11 11.42
CA GLY A 8 -13.27 -9.05 10.88
C GLY A 8 -13.26 -9.09 9.35
N VAL A 9 -14.43 -9.13 8.71
CA VAL A 9 -14.55 -9.15 7.24
C VAL A 9 -14.11 -7.82 6.63
N PHE A 10 -14.54 -6.69 7.19
CA PHE A 10 -14.20 -5.37 6.64
C PHE A 10 -12.71 -5.05 6.80
N SER A 11 -12.13 -5.36 7.96
CA SER A 11 -10.68 -5.31 8.15
C SER A 11 -9.99 -6.23 7.16
N GLY A 12 -10.38 -7.52 7.05
CA GLY A 12 -9.81 -8.45 6.08
C GLY A 12 -9.80 -7.94 4.64
N ALA A 13 -10.91 -7.37 4.18
CA ALA A 13 -11.04 -6.79 2.85
C ALA A 13 -10.14 -5.56 2.64
N LEU A 14 -10.08 -4.64 3.63
CA LEU A 14 -9.18 -3.49 3.62
C LEU A 14 -7.71 -3.90 3.55
N LEU A 15 -7.34 -4.95 4.29
CA LEU A 15 -5.98 -5.48 4.33
C LEU A 15 -5.59 -6.10 2.98
N ALA A 16 -6.47 -6.91 2.39
CA ALA A 16 -6.27 -7.50 1.07
C ALA A 16 -6.15 -6.43 -0.02
N TYR A 17 -6.98 -5.38 0.07
CA TYR A 17 -6.93 -4.25 -0.85
C TYR A 17 -5.64 -3.43 -0.70
N ALA A 18 -5.22 -3.14 0.53
CA ALA A 18 -3.98 -2.42 0.80
C ALA A 18 -2.73 -3.19 0.33
N ALA A 19 -2.75 -4.52 0.39
CA ALA A 19 -1.65 -5.38 -0.05
C ALA A 19 -1.47 -5.42 -1.58
N THR A 20 -2.57 -5.39 -2.34
CA THR A 20 -2.54 -5.77 -3.76
C THR A 20 -2.57 -4.56 -4.71
N LYS A 21 -3.27 -3.49 -4.34
CA LYS A 21 -3.47 -2.34 -5.23
C LYS A 21 -2.19 -1.58 -5.60
N PRO A 22 -1.25 -1.29 -4.67
CA PRO A 22 -0.04 -0.54 -5.00
C PRO A 22 0.86 -1.29 -6.00
N THR A 23 1.03 -2.60 -5.82
CA THR A 23 1.85 -3.43 -6.71
C THR A 23 1.25 -3.48 -8.13
N ALA A 24 -0.08 -3.62 -8.23
CA ALA A 24 -0.78 -3.58 -9.52
C ALA A 24 -0.66 -2.21 -10.21
N GLN A 25 -0.79 -1.11 -9.45
CA GLN A 25 -0.60 0.25 -9.97
C GLN A 25 0.82 0.49 -10.48
N PHE A 26 1.84 -0.04 -9.79
CA PHE A 26 3.23 0.01 -10.24
C PHE A 26 3.44 -0.72 -11.56
N ARG A 27 3.00 -1.98 -11.63
CA ARG A 27 3.14 -2.79 -12.86
C ARG A 27 2.45 -2.12 -14.05
N LYS A 28 1.23 -1.62 -13.85
CA LYS A 28 0.49 -0.90 -14.89
C LYS A 28 1.20 0.38 -15.34
N LYS A 29 1.68 1.19 -14.39
CA LYS A 29 2.42 2.43 -14.69
C LYS A 29 3.74 2.14 -15.41
N LEU A 30 4.41 1.06 -15.05
CA LEU A 30 5.66 0.62 -15.68
C LEU A 30 5.45 0.19 -17.13
N ILE A 31 4.39 -0.59 -17.40
CA ILE A 31 4.02 -0.98 -18.77
C ILE A 31 3.65 0.25 -19.61
N LEU A 32 2.82 1.15 -19.07
CA LEU A 32 2.40 2.37 -19.79
C LEU A 32 3.60 3.22 -20.20
N HIS A 33 4.51 3.50 -19.27
CA HIS A 33 5.69 4.31 -19.59
C HIS A 33 6.66 3.59 -20.54
N TYR A 34 6.77 2.25 -20.48
CA TYR A 34 7.55 1.49 -21.46
C TYR A 34 6.96 1.64 -22.87
N GLU A 35 5.64 1.57 -23.02
CA GLU A 35 4.99 1.76 -24.33
C GLU A 35 5.12 3.18 -24.87
N GLU A 36 5.10 4.19 -23.99
CA GLU A 36 5.37 5.57 -24.37
C GLU A 36 6.81 5.76 -24.87
N HIS A 37 7.80 5.20 -24.17
CA HIS A 37 9.21 5.35 -24.53
C HIS A 37 9.62 4.47 -25.70
N ALA A 38 9.06 3.27 -25.85
CA ALA A 38 9.29 2.41 -27.02
C ALA A 38 8.85 3.08 -28.34
N ARG A 39 8.01 4.14 -28.27
CA ARG A 39 7.60 4.94 -29.43
C ARG A 39 8.47 6.17 -29.67
N GLN A 40 9.29 6.61 -28.72
CA GLN A 40 9.96 7.91 -28.73
C GLN A 40 11.49 7.85 -28.58
N GLU A 41 12.06 6.89 -27.84
CA GLU A 41 13.49 6.81 -27.49
C GLU A 41 14.04 5.37 -27.51
N SER A 42 15.35 5.20 -27.30
CA SER A 42 15.99 3.87 -27.20
C SER A 42 15.60 3.18 -25.88
N GLU A 43 15.35 1.87 -25.94
CA GLU A 43 14.91 1.07 -24.78
C GLU A 43 15.90 1.12 -23.61
N GLU A 44 17.19 1.34 -23.88
CA GLU A 44 18.24 1.49 -22.86
C GLU A 44 18.10 2.80 -22.07
N GLN A 45 17.71 3.89 -22.72
CA GLN A 45 17.52 5.20 -22.06
C GLN A 45 16.35 5.15 -21.07
N PHE A 46 15.28 4.43 -21.42
CA PHE A 46 14.14 4.19 -20.53
C PHE A 46 14.52 3.41 -19.27
N ILE A 47 15.33 2.35 -19.41
CA ILE A 47 15.78 1.56 -18.25
C ILE A 47 16.72 2.39 -17.38
N GLN A 48 17.64 3.15 -17.98
CA GLN A 48 18.55 4.01 -17.22
C GLN A 48 17.79 5.09 -16.44
N SER A 49 16.73 5.67 -17.02
CA SER A 49 15.88 6.64 -16.31
C SER A 49 15.10 5.99 -15.16
N LEU A 50 14.53 4.79 -15.36
CA LEU A 50 13.87 4.01 -14.31
C LEU A 50 14.79 3.67 -13.14
N VAL A 51 16.02 3.22 -13.43
CA VAL A 51 17.00 2.84 -12.41
C VAL A 51 17.52 4.07 -11.66
N ARG A 52 17.78 5.17 -12.37
CA ARG A 52 18.23 6.43 -11.78
C ARG A 52 17.18 6.98 -10.81
N ASP A 53 15.91 6.94 -11.19
CA ASP A 53 14.81 7.54 -10.44
C ASP A 53 14.01 6.51 -9.60
N ARG A 54 14.60 5.33 -9.33
CA ARG A 54 13.92 4.19 -8.65
C ARG A 54 13.17 4.58 -7.37
N LYS A 55 13.76 5.46 -6.55
CA LYS A 55 13.18 5.91 -5.27
C LYS A 55 11.93 6.77 -5.50
N GLN A 56 11.89 7.54 -6.58
CA GLN A 56 10.75 8.37 -6.94
C GLN A 56 9.60 7.53 -7.49
N TRP A 57 9.91 6.47 -8.24
CA TRP A 57 8.93 5.51 -8.72
C TRP A 57 8.22 4.79 -7.58
N ILE A 58 8.97 4.23 -6.63
CA ILE A 58 8.41 3.57 -5.43
C ILE A 58 7.55 4.55 -4.62
N LYS A 59 8.05 5.79 -4.38
CA LYS A 59 7.30 6.82 -3.64
C LYS A 59 6.02 7.27 -4.32
N SER A 60 5.95 7.25 -5.65
CA SER A 60 4.77 7.74 -6.39
C SER A 60 3.54 6.85 -6.26
N ILE A 61 3.68 5.69 -5.62
CA ILE A 61 2.68 4.60 -5.60
C ILE A 61 2.24 4.29 -4.17
N SER A 62 2.80 4.99 -3.18
CA SER A 62 2.26 4.97 -1.83
C SER A 62 0.80 5.43 -1.86
N LEU A 63 -0.10 4.60 -1.35
CA LEU A 63 -1.55 4.87 -1.23
C LEU A 63 -1.86 6.21 -0.55
N ILE A 64 -0.94 6.70 0.29
CA ILE A 64 -1.05 7.95 1.03
C ILE A 64 0.27 8.71 0.86
N ARG A 65 0.23 9.86 0.18
CA ARG A 65 1.36 10.78 0.13
C ARG A 65 1.49 11.43 1.50
N LYS A 66 2.39 10.91 2.33
CA LYS A 66 2.54 11.41 3.69
C LYS A 66 3.11 12.84 3.68
N PRO A 67 2.48 13.81 4.35
CA PRO A 67 2.81 15.23 4.20
C PRO A 67 4.11 15.64 4.93
N PHE A 68 4.59 14.86 5.90
CA PHE A 68 5.78 15.18 6.68
C PHE A 68 6.98 14.30 6.35
N ARG A 69 8.12 14.55 7.00
CA ARG A 69 9.27 13.65 7.01
C ARG A 69 8.90 12.30 7.63
N ASN A 70 9.61 11.23 7.27
CA ASN A 70 9.25 9.87 7.67
C ASN A 70 9.16 9.71 9.20
N GLU A 71 10.11 10.27 9.94
CA GLU A 71 10.11 10.27 11.42
C GLU A 71 8.85 10.91 12.01
N VAL A 72 8.43 12.06 11.47
CA VAL A 72 7.24 12.79 11.91
C VAL A 72 5.97 12.01 11.58
N ASN A 73 5.88 11.41 10.40
CA ASN A 73 4.73 10.59 10.04
C ASN A 73 4.62 9.35 10.92
N ILE A 74 5.74 8.68 11.23
CA ILE A 74 5.75 7.53 12.15
C ILE A 74 5.26 7.96 13.53
N ALA A 75 5.70 9.12 14.04
CA ALA A 75 5.23 9.64 15.32
C ALA A 75 3.71 9.93 15.30
N VAL A 76 3.20 10.55 14.23
CA VAL A 76 1.76 10.84 14.07
C VAL A 76 0.95 9.55 13.97
N GLU A 77 1.40 8.57 13.18
CA GLU A 77 0.75 7.27 13.02
C GLU A 77 0.76 6.47 14.33
N THR A 78 1.87 6.51 15.07
CA THR A 78 1.98 5.86 16.38
C THR A 78 1.03 6.52 17.39
N GLY A 79 0.96 7.85 17.42
CA GLY A 79 0.01 8.59 18.26
C GLY A 79 -1.44 8.26 17.92
N ALA A 80 -1.78 8.23 16.63
CA ALA A 80 -3.11 7.85 16.16
C ALA A 80 -3.46 6.40 16.54
N PHE A 81 -2.51 5.47 16.43
CA PHE A 81 -2.69 4.07 16.84
C PHE A 81 -2.97 3.93 18.34
N ILE A 82 -2.18 4.61 19.18
CA ILE A 82 -2.37 4.60 20.65
C ILE A 82 -3.74 5.17 21.00
N LEU A 83 -4.12 6.31 20.42
CA LEU A 83 -5.44 6.93 20.66
C LEU A 83 -6.59 6.04 20.19
N ALA A 84 -6.44 5.37 19.04
CA ALA A 84 -7.43 4.42 18.55
C ALA A 84 -7.59 3.24 19.51
N MET A 85 -6.49 2.66 20.01
CA MET A 85 -6.52 1.56 20.97
C MET A 85 -7.18 1.96 22.29
N VAL A 86 -6.81 3.12 22.85
CA VAL A 86 -7.43 3.66 24.07
C VAL A 86 -8.92 3.95 23.83
N GLY A 87 -9.26 4.50 22.66
CA GLY A 87 -10.64 4.77 22.25
C GLY A 87 -11.48 3.50 22.15
N VAL A 88 -10.97 2.43 21.52
CA VAL A 88 -11.65 1.12 21.46
C VAL A 88 -11.85 0.57 22.87
N PHE A 89 -10.81 0.59 23.71
CA PHE A 89 -10.90 0.07 25.06
C PHE A 89 -11.96 0.81 25.89
N ASN A 90 -11.94 2.15 25.86
CA ASN A 90 -12.92 2.95 26.57
C ASN A 90 -14.34 2.78 26.00
N ALA A 91 -14.47 2.70 24.67
CA ALA A 91 -15.76 2.47 24.01
C ALA A 91 -16.36 1.11 24.38
N VAL A 92 -15.53 0.08 24.59
CA VAL A 92 -15.97 -1.26 25.00
C VAL A 92 -16.28 -1.31 26.50
N VAL A 93 -15.40 -0.77 27.36
CA VAL A 93 -15.52 -0.89 28.83
C VAL A 93 -16.60 0.05 29.40
N GLN A 94 -16.80 1.22 28.81
CA GLN A 94 -17.75 2.22 29.29
C GLN A 94 -18.83 2.53 28.24
N PHE A 95 -19.25 1.51 27.49
CA PHE A 95 -20.19 1.65 26.37
C PHE A 95 -21.45 2.44 26.74
N ASP A 96 -22.12 2.04 27.84
CA ASP A 96 -23.38 2.63 28.30
C ASP A 96 -23.24 4.09 28.75
N ARG A 97 -22.01 4.52 29.07
CA ARG A 97 -21.72 5.91 29.46
C ARG A 97 -21.53 6.81 28.25
N TYR A 98 -20.92 6.29 27.19
CA TYR A 98 -20.52 7.08 26.02
C TYR A 98 -21.52 7.01 24.87
N PHE A 99 -22.32 5.94 24.78
CA PHE A 99 -23.24 5.74 23.67
C PHE A 99 -24.67 5.57 24.17
N ARG A 100 -25.58 6.35 23.56
CA ARG A 100 -27.02 6.27 23.84
C ARG A 100 -27.72 5.19 23.01
N SER A 101 -27.05 4.66 22.00
CA SER A 101 -27.58 3.65 21.09
C SER A 101 -26.50 2.61 20.79
N THR A 102 -26.89 1.33 20.82
CA THR A 102 -26.03 0.20 20.49
C THR A 102 -25.41 0.34 19.10
N PHE A 103 -26.19 0.81 18.12
CA PHE A 103 -25.72 1.00 16.75
C PHE A 103 -24.61 2.06 16.65
N GLN A 104 -24.75 3.18 17.37
CA GLN A 104 -23.74 4.25 17.36
C GLN A 104 -22.41 3.78 17.94
N GLY A 105 -22.45 3.07 19.07
CA GLY A 105 -21.23 2.56 19.69
C GLY A 105 -20.57 1.46 18.86
N GLU A 106 -21.35 0.56 18.25
CA GLU A 106 -20.80 -0.45 17.34
C GLU A 106 -20.08 0.19 16.13
N VAL A 107 -20.66 1.21 15.50
CA VAL A 107 -20.03 1.91 14.37
C VAL A 107 -18.72 2.58 14.77
N VAL A 108 -18.69 3.24 15.94
CA VAL A 108 -17.47 3.90 16.45
C VAL A 108 -16.38 2.88 16.78
N ILE A 109 -16.75 1.76 17.42
CA ILE A 109 -15.81 0.67 17.71
C ILE A 109 -15.26 0.08 16.41
N VAL A 110 -16.11 -0.19 15.41
CA VAL A 110 -15.68 -0.70 14.09
C VAL A 110 -14.69 0.26 13.43
N ALA A 111 -14.98 1.57 13.45
CA ALA A 111 -14.11 2.57 12.84
C ALA A 111 -12.75 2.66 13.54
N LEU A 112 -12.73 2.71 14.87
CA LEU A 112 -11.48 2.77 15.64
C LEU A 112 -10.68 1.47 15.53
N ALA A 113 -11.33 0.31 15.53
CA ALA A 113 -10.69 -0.98 15.31
C ALA A 113 -10.11 -1.09 13.90
N ALA A 114 -10.79 -0.55 12.88
CA ALA A 114 -10.27 -0.50 11.52
C ALA A 114 -9.01 0.37 11.45
N VAL A 115 -8.97 1.54 12.11
CA VAL A 115 -7.76 2.38 12.21
C VAL A 115 -6.63 1.64 12.91
N ALA A 116 -6.92 1.00 14.05
CA ALA A 116 -5.94 0.23 14.82
C ALA A 116 -5.38 -0.95 14.01
N ALA A 117 -6.21 -1.64 13.22
CA ALA A 117 -5.75 -2.73 12.36
C ALA A 117 -4.97 -2.23 11.13
N PHE A 118 -5.37 -1.09 10.56
CA PHE A 118 -4.83 -0.59 9.30
C PHE A 118 -3.39 -0.07 9.42
N LEU A 119 -3.07 0.69 10.48
CA LEU A 119 -1.76 1.31 10.66
C LEU A 119 -0.58 0.31 10.72
N PRO A 120 -0.56 -0.70 11.61
CA PRO A 120 0.52 -1.68 11.67
C PRO A 120 0.59 -2.51 10.38
N VAL A 121 -0.55 -2.76 9.74
CA VAL A 121 -0.57 -3.53 8.50
C VAL A 121 -0.01 -2.72 7.33
N GLN A 122 -0.27 -1.42 7.25
CA GLN A 122 0.42 -0.55 6.29
C GLN A 122 1.92 -0.56 6.49
N TRP A 123 2.42 -0.61 7.73
CA TRP A 123 3.86 -0.69 7.99
C TRP A 123 4.46 -2.01 7.50
N ILE A 124 3.82 -3.14 7.83
CA ILE A 124 4.28 -4.48 7.43
C ILE A 124 4.19 -4.67 5.91
N LEU A 125 3.03 -4.34 5.33
CA LEU A 125 2.80 -4.48 3.89
C LEU A 125 3.60 -3.47 3.08
N GLY A 126 3.83 -2.25 3.60
CA GLY A 126 4.66 -1.25 2.94
C GLY A 126 6.05 -1.79 2.63
N SER A 127 6.72 -2.40 3.61
CA SER A 127 8.04 -3.02 3.38
C SER A 127 7.99 -4.17 2.37
N ARG A 128 6.93 -4.99 2.40
CA ARG A 128 6.77 -6.10 1.46
C ARG A 128 6.53 -5.60 0.03
N ILE A 129 5.68 -4.60 -0.13
CA ILE A 129 5.35 -3.97 -1.41
C ILE A 129 6.61 -3.29 -1.99
N GLU A 130 7.39 -2.59 -1.16
CA GLU A 130 8.67 -2.02 -1.58
C GLU A 130 9.63 -3.10 -2.08
N LYS A 131 9.76 -4.22 -1.36
CA LYS A 131 10.59 -5.37 -1.79
C LYS A 131 10.09 -5.97 -3.10
N ASP A 132 8.78 -6.12 -3.27
CA ASP A 132 8.20 -6.64 -4.52
C ASP A 132 8.46 -5.69 -5.70
N MET A 133 8.39 -4.38 -5.49
CA MET A 133 8.75 -3.39 -6.51
C MET A 133 10.25 -3.45 -6.83
N GLU A 134 11.12 -3.53 -5.82
CA GLU A 134 12.57 -3.70 -6.00
C GLU A 134 12.94 -5.00 -6.74
N ALA A 135 12.20 -6.08 -6.52
CA ALA A 135 12.37 -7.32 -7.25
C ALA A 135 12.09 -7.13 -8.75
N VAL A 136 11.00 -6.45 -9.11
CA VAL A 136 10.68 -6.13 -10.51
C VAL A 136 11.77 -5.27 -11.15
N PHE A 137 12.31 -4.27 -10.43
CA PHE A 137 13.46 -3.49 -10.93
C PHE A 137 14.70 -4.35 -11.17
N THR A 138 14.95 -5.33 -10.30
CA THR A 138 16.09 -6.25 -10.43
C THR A 138 15.91 -7.18 -11.63
N GLU A 139 14.70 -7.70 -11.84
CA GLU A 139 14.36 -8.51 -13.01
C GLU A 139 14.51 -7.72 -14.32
N LEU A 140 14.00 -6.48 -14.36
CA LEU A 140 14.17 -5.58 -15.50
C LEU A 140 15.64 -5.35 -15.83
N LYS A 141 16.47 -5.06 -14.82
CA LYS A 141 17.90 -4.85 -15.01
C LYS A 141 18.57 -6.10 -15.59
N ARG A 142 18.24 -7.29 -15.07
CA ARG A 142 18.77 -8.56 -15.58
C ARG A 142 18.33 -8.84 -17.01
N ALA A 143 17.07 -8.57 -17.35
CA ALA A 143 16.55 -8.74 -18.69
C ALA A 143 17.28 -7.83 -19.69
N VAL A 144 17.70 -6.64 -19.26
CA VAL A 144 18.50 -5.71 -20.08
C VAL A 144 19.93 -6.19 -20.24
N GLU A 145 20.59 -6.54 -19.14
CA GLU A 145 21.96 -7.10 -19.18
C GLU A 145 22.04 -8.36 -20.05
N ALA A 146 20.95 -9.12 -20.15
CA ALA A 146 20.83 -10.31 -20.99
C ALA A 146 20.32 -10.04 -22.42
N GLY A 147 19.96 -8.80 -22.78
CA GLY A 147 19.39 -8.46 -24.08
C GLY A 147 17.98 -9.03 -24.35
N GLN A 148 17.26 -9.42 -23.30
CA GLN A 148 15.94 -10.07 -23.36
C GLN A 148 14.79 -9.14 -22.89
N LEU A 149 15.03 -7.83 -22.77
CA LEU A 149 14.04 -6.86 -22.27
C LEU A 149 12.69 -6.96 -22.99
N LYS A 150 12.69 -7.01 -24.31
CA LYS A 150 11.45 -7.08 -25.11
C LYS A 150 10.63 -8.33 -24.78
N SER A 151 11.28 -9.49 -24.68
CA SER A 151 10.63 -10.75 -24.31
C SER A 151 10.05 -10.68 -22.90
N TYR A 152 10.80 -10.11 -21.95
CA TYR A 152 10.34 -9.91 -20.58
C TYR A 152 9.10 -8.99 -20.54
N MET A 153 9.11 -7.88 -21.28
CA MET A 153 7.99 -6.94 -21.31
C MET A 153 6.75 -7.51 -22.00
N GLU A 154 6.91 -8.31 -23.06
CA GLU A 154 5.77 -9.01 -23.68
C GLU A 154 5.13 -10.04 -22.75
N GLU A 155 5.94 -10.76 -21.97
CA GLU A 155 5.44 -11.70 -20.97
C GLU A 155 4.77 -10.98 -19.80
N ALA A 156 5.37 -9.88 -19.33
CA ALA A 156 4.83 -9.03 -18.29
C ALA A 156 3.44 -8.47 -18.65
N LYS A 157 3.24 -8.03 -19.91
CA LYS A 157 1.93 -7.55 -20.41
C LYS A 157 0.82 -8.59 -20.36
N LYS A 158 1.16 -9.88 -20.50
CA LYS A 158 0.18 -10.97 -20.42
C LYS A 158 -0.13 -11.34 -18.97
N ARG A 159 0.82 -11.13 -18.06
CA ARG A 159 0.75 -11.57 -16.67
C ARG A 159 0.18 -10.53 -15.71
N TRP A 160 0.30 -9.23 -16.02
CA TRP A 160 0.02 -8.12 -15.10
C TRP A 160 -1.22 -7.33 -15.45
#